data_AF-A0A5P9HBC8-F1
#
_entry.id   AF-A0A5P9HBC8-F1
#
_cell.length_a   1.000
_cell.length_b   1.000
_cell.length_c   1.000
_cell.angle_alpha   90.00
_cell.angle_beta   90.00
_cell.angle_gamma   90.00
#
_symmetry.space_group_name_H-M   'P 1'
#
loop_
_entity.id
_entity.type
_entity.pdbx_description
1 polymer ?
#
loop_
_entity_poly.entity_id
_entity_poly.type
_entity_poly.pdbx_seq_one_letter_code
_entity_poly.pdbx_strand_id
1 'polypeptide(L)'
;MSALAEWQRRFAAALRTPDAAPDAAPMDDGAAELGRPAGLDVYRNNVRQSLIEALATAFPHTRTLLGPRYFAAAAGDYARDHLPREPRLSHYGAGFADFLDDLPPLAGYRYASDVCRLERARLDVGPAAEAPVLDATRLAEHPDPARLCVTPRPATRRVRCRFAVGALWQRLERSEAPGESVAAGEEDWLAVRRGEQVLLTPVDAVTAALYGRLRAPRDTALGDALAAVAEAHGETAAGEALGTLLGLGALCERHAAPDDDEPNEEAAP
;
A
#
# COMPACT_ATOMS: atom_id res chain seq x y z
N MET A 1 -6.74 24.87 -29.66
CA MET A 1 -6.37 23.53 -29.17
C MET A 1 -6.28 22.60 -30.37
N SER A 2 -5.21 21.81 -30.54
CA SER A 2 -4.99 21.04 -31.78
C SER A 2 -5.94 19.84 -31.88
N ALA A 3 -6.34 19.49 -33.11
CA ALA A 3 -7.16 18.33 -33.42
C ALA A 3 -6.57 17.00 -32.89
N LEU A 4 -5.24 16.90 -32.83
CA LEU A 4 -4.53 15.76 -32.27
C LEU A 4 -4.77 15.60 -30.76
N ALA A 5 -4.71 16.69 -29.99
CA ALA A 5 -4.94 16.64 -28.55
C ALA A 5 -6.39 16.26 -28.21
N GLU A 6 -7.34 16.65 -29.07
CA GLU A 6 -8.75 16.27 -28.93
C GLU A 6 -8.99 14.81 -29.30
N TRP A 7 -8.34 14.31 -30.36
CA TRP A 7 -8.37 12.89 -30.70
C TRP A 7 -7.74 12.02 -29.61
N GLN A 8 -6.57 12.39 -29.10
CA GLN A 8 -5.90 11.66 -28.00
C GLN A 8 -6.77 11.58 -26.75
N ARG A 9 -7.49 12.66 -26.40
CA ARG A 9 -8.46 12.65 -25.29
C ARG A 9 -9.64 11.72 -25.56
N ARG A 10 -10.22 11.77 -26.76
CA ARG A 10 -11.35 10.91 -27.16
C ARG A 10 -10.95 9.44 -27.22
N PHE A 11 -9.76 9.14 -27.74
CA PHE A 11 -9.19 7.80 -27.78
C PHE A 11 -8.96 7.27 -26.35
N ALA A 12 -8.32 8.05 -25.48
CA ALA A 12 -8.11 7.68 -24.07
C ALA A 12 -9.43 7.49 -23.30
N ALA A 13 -10.48 8.26 -23.62
CA ALA A 13 -11.81 8.07 -23.06
C ALA A 13 -12.48 6.79 -23.57
N ALA A 14 -12.45 6.53 -24.88
CA ALA A 14 -13.00 5.32 -25.48
C ALA A 14 -12.32 4.05 -24.95
N LEU A 15 -11.02 4.10 -24.62
CA LEU A 15 -10.32 2.99 -23.96
C LEU A 15 -10.82 2.69 -22.55
N ARG A 16 -11.43 3.67 -21.86
CA ARG A 16 -11.90 3.55 -20.47
C ARG A 16 -13.37 3.17 -20.34
N THR A 17 -14.14 3.27 -21.42
CA THR A 17 -15.58 2.98 -21.41
C THR A 17 -15.83 1.65 -22.12
N PRO A 18 -16.37 0.63 -21.41
CA PRO A 18 -16.91 -0.56 -22.07
C PRO A 18 -18.01 -0.12 -23.04
N ASP A 19 -18.00 -0.66 -24.27
CA ASP A 19 -19.06 -0.49 -25.27
C ASP A 19 -19.32 0.93 -25.84
N ALA A 20 -18.50 1.94 -25.51
CA ALA A 20 -18.57 3.21 -26.23
C ALA A 20 -18.05 3.03 -27.66
N ALA A 21 -18.95 3.15 -28.64
CA ALA A 21 -18.57 3.24 -30.05
C ALA A 21 -17.81 4.56 -30.27
N PRO A 22 -16.65 4.55 -30.94
CA PRO A 22 -16.00 5.80 -31.32
C PRO A 22 -16.89 6.50 -32.35
N ASP A 23 -17.32 7.72 -32.05
CA ASP A 23 -17.93 8.60 -33.06
C ASP A 23 -16.89 8.80 -34.18
N ALA A 24 -17.18 8.26 -35.36
CA ALA A 24 -16.29 8.18 -36.50
C ALA A 24 -15.99 9.59 -37.05
N ALA A 25 -14.86 10.18 -36.62
CA ALA A 25 -14.24 11.28 -37.36
C ALA A 25 -13.29 10.69 -38.42
N PRO A 26 -13.21 11.27 -39.63
CA PRO A 26 -12.32 10.77 -40.66
C PRO A 26 -10.87 11.04 -40.26
N MET A 27 -10.06 9.98 -40.16
CA MET A 27 -8.63 10.07 -39.86
C MET A 27 -7.81 9.19 -40.81
N ASP A 28 -6.55 9.58 -40.97
CA ASP A 28 -5.53 9.00 -41.84
C ASP A 28 -5.34 7.48 -41.62
N ASP A 29 -4.91 6.78 -42.67
CA ASP A 29 -5.05 5.33 -42.88
C ASP A 29 -4.61 4.41 -41.72
N GLY A 30 -3.47 4.70 -41.08
CA GLY A 30 -2.96 3.94 -39.92
C GLY A 30 -3.68 4.25 -38.60
N ALA A 31 -4.26 5.45 -38.47
CA ALA A 31 -5.03 5.84 -37.29
C ALA A 31 -6.53 5.50 -37.44
N ALA A 32 -7.00 5.29 -38.67
CA ALA A 32 -8.31 4.76 -38.97
C ALA A 32 -8.48 3.34 -38.41
N GLU A 33 -7.45 2.49 -38.45
CA GLU A 33 -7.52 1.10 -37.99
C GLU A 33 -7.70 0.98 -36.46
N LEU A 34 -6.99 1.82 -35.69
CA LEU A 34 -7.18 2.01 -34.24
C LEU A 34 -8.49 2.76 -33.90
N GLY A 35 -9.07 3.48 -34.86
CA GLY A 35 -10.39 4.13 -34.74
C GLY A 35 -11.57 3.19 -35.05
N ARG A 36 -11.32 1.98 -35.57
CA ARG A 36 -12.36 0.97 -35.80
C ARG A 36 -12.64 0.18 -34.51
N PRO A 37 -13.90 -0.26 -34.30
CA PRO A 37 -14.27 -1.07 -33.13
C PRO A 37 -13.34 -2.27 -32.90
N ALA A 38 -12.95 -2.98 -33.96
CA ALA A 38 -12.07 -4.14 -33.88
C ALA A 38 -10.65 -3.83 -33.36
N GLY A 39 -10.07 -2.69 -33.73
CA GLY A 39 -8.73 -2.29 -33.25
C GLY A 39 -8.74 -1.85 -31.79
N LEU A 40 -9.80 -1.14 -31.37
CA LEU A 40 -10.02 -0.75 -29.98
C LEU A 40 -10.24 -1.96 -29.08
N ASP A 41 -10.98 -2.97 -29.53
CA ASP A 41 -11.26 -4.16 -28.74
C ASP A 41 -10.01 -5.01 -28.50
N VAL A 42 -9.12 -5.14 -29.50
CA VAL A 42 -7.81 -5.77 -29.32
C VAL A 42 -6.97 -5.02 -28.29
N TYR A 43 -6.93 -3.68 -28.35
CA TYR A 43 -6.18 -2.89 -27.39
C TYR A 43 -6.77 -2.99 -25.97
N ARG A 44 -8.09 -2.89 -25.82
CA ARG A 44 -8.79 -3.08 -24.53
C ARG A 44 -8.50 -4.45 -23.92
N ASN A 45 -8.48 -5.50 -24.75
CA ASN A 45 -8.12 -6.85 -24.32
C ASN A 45 -6.67 -6.94 -23.84
N ASN A 46 -5.73 -6.34 -24.58
CA ASN A 46 -4.32 -6.30 -24.19
C ASN A 46 -4.13 -5.54 -22.87
N VAL A 47 -4.75 -4.38 -22.71
CA VAL A 47 -4.72 -3.61 -21.45
C VAL A 47 -5.24 -4.47 -20.31
N ARG A 48 -6.43 -5.07 -20.47
CA ARG A 48 -7.02 -5.91 -19.42
C ARG A 48 -6.11 -7.08 -19.04
N GLN A 49 -5.52 -7.74 -20.02
CA GLN A 49 -4.59 -8.85 -19.79
C GLN A 49 -3.35 -8.38 -19.02
N SER A 50 -2.75 -7.25 -19.40
CA SER A 50 -1.61 -6.67 -18.67
C SER A 50 -1.97 -6.26 -17.24
N LEU A 51 -3.20 -5.81 -16.99
CA LEU A 51 -3.67 -5.50 -15.62
C LEU A 51 -3.83 -6.75 -14.76
N ILE A 52 -4.36 -7.84 -15.33
CA ILE A 52 -4.46 -9.13 -14.62
C ILE A 52 -3.05 -9.65 -14.27
N GLU A 53 -2.12 -9.57 -15.22
CA GLU A 53 -0.72 -9.95 -15.01
C GLU A 53 -0.04 -9.09 -13.95
N ALA A 54 -0.27 -7.77 -13.97
CA ALA A 54 0.25 -6.86 -12.94
C ALA A 54 -0.25 -7.23 -11.54
N LEU A 55 -1.54 -7.57 -11.38
CA LEU A 55 -2.08 -8.06 -10.11
C LEU A 55 -1.45 -9.39 -9.71
N ALA A 56 -1.26 -10.32 -10.65
CA ALA A 56 -0.64 -11.61 -10.37
C ALA A 56 0.82 -11.49 -9.90
N THR A 57 1.55 -10.50 -10.42
CA THR A 57 2.91 -10.16 -9.96
C THR A 57 2.90 -9.45 -8.62
N ALA A 58 1.92 -8.58 -8.37
CA ALA A 58 1.78 -7.82 -7.12
C ALA A 58 1.34 -8.69 -5.93
N PHE A 59 0.53 -9.73 -6.18
CA PHE A 59 -0.13 -10.53 -5.15
C PHE A 59 0.11 -12.06 -5.30
N PRO A 60 1.37 -12.53 -5.35
CA PRO A 60 1.70 -13.95 -5.56
C PRO A 60 1.16 -14.89 -4.48
N HIS A 61 1.13 -14.48 -3.21
CA HIS A 61 0.58 -15.26 -2.10
C HIS A 61 -0.94 -15.34 -2.21
N THR A 62 -1.61 -14.22 -2.47
CA THR A 62 -3.05 -14.20 -2.70
C THR A 62 -3.42 -15.09 -3.90
N ARG A 63 -2.65 -15.05 -4.98
CA ARG A 63 -2.80 -15.95 -6.14
C ARG A 63 -2.64 -17.42 -5.77
N THR A 64 -1.69 -17.74 -4.89
CA THR A 64 -1.48 -19.10 -4.38
C THR A 64 -2.66 -19.59 -3.56
N LEU A 65 -3.22 -18.74 -2.69
CA LEU A 65 -4.36 -19.07 -1.84
C LEU A 65 -5.66 -19.28 -2.63
N LEU A 66 -5.95 -18.39 -3.56
CA LEU A 66 -7.17 -18.46 -4.37
C LEU A 66 -7.06 -19.50 -5.50
N GLY A 67 -5.83 -19.86 -5.87
CA GLY A 67 -5.54 -20.64 -7.05
C GLY A 67 -5.54 -19.79 -8.33
N PRO A 68 -4.70 -20.13 -9.33
CA PRO A 68 -4.50 -19.27 -10.50
C PRO A 68 -5.76 -18.95 -11.31
N ARG A 69 -6.68 -19.91 -11.43
CA ARG A 69 -7.91 -19.74 -12.23
C ARG A 69 -8.89 -18.78 -11.57
N TYR A 70 -9.14 -18.95 -10.27
CA TYR A 70 -10.04 -18.06 -9.53
C TYR A 70 -9.43 -16.67 -9.39
N PHE A 71 -8.13 -16.59 -9.09
CA PHE A 71 -7.41 -15.31 -9.05
C PHE A 71 -7.54 -14.55 -10.37
N ALA A 72 -7.31 -15.20 -11.52
CA ALA A 72 -7.41 -14.55 -12.82
C ALA A 72 -8.84 -14.04 -13.12
N ALA A 73 -9.87 -14.77 -12.72
CA ALA A 73 -11.25 -14.34 -12.84
C ALA A 73 -11.53 -13.11 -11.96
N ALA A 74 -11.19 -13.16 -10.68
CA ALA A 74 -11.36 -12.04 -9.75
C ALA A 74 -10.57 -10.79 -10.16
N ALA A 75 -9.30 -10.97 -10.57
CA ALA A 75 -8.47 -9.90 -11.11
C ALA A 75 -9.06 -9.31 -12.39
N GLY A 76 -9.63 -10.15 -13.25
CA GLY A 76 -10.30 -9.72 -14.48
C GLY A 76 -11.57 -8.93 -14.18
N ASP A 77 -12.32 -9.27 -13.13
CA ASP A 77 -13.49 -8.51 -12.70
C ASP A 77 -13.08 -7.18 -12.07
N TYR A 78 -12.08 -7.17 -11.18
CA TYR A 78 -11.52 -5.94 -10.64
C TYR A 78 -11.03 -4.99 -11.75
N ALA A 79 -10.28 -5.50 -12.72
CA ALA A 79 -9.72 -4.71 -13.82
C ALA A 79 -10.77 -4.12 -14.76
N ARG A 80 -11.96 -4.70 -14.82
CA ARG A 80 -13.09 -4.16 -15.60
C ARG A 80 -13.57 -2.84 -15.00
N ASP A 81 -13.66 -2.77 -13.68
CA ASP A 81 -14.31 -1.67 -12.97
C ASP A 81 -13.31 -0.67 -12.34
N HIS A 82 -12.03 -1.05 -12.26
CA HIS A 82 -10.99 -0.28 -11.56
C HIS A 82 -9.78 0.00 -12.45
N LEU A 83 -9.95 0.74 -13.55
CA LEU A 83 -8.81 1.09 -14.41
C LEU A 83 -7.76 1.95 -13.67
N PRO A 84 -6.46 1.84 -14.04
CA PRO A 84 -5.41 2.68 -13.46
C PRO A 84 -5.72 4.16 -13.60
N ARG A 85 -5.61 4.90 -12.49
CA ARG A 85 -5.77 6.37 -12.47
C ARG A 85 -4.48 7.09 -12.89
N GLU A 86 -3.35 6.42 -12.77
CA GLU A 86 -2.01 6.93 -13.02
C GLU A 86 -1.21 5.94 -13.88
N PRO A 87 -0.21 6.38 -14.66
CA PRO A 87 0.60 5.52 -15.53
C PRO A 87 1.60 4.64 -14.77
N ARG A 88 1.39 4.40 -13.47
CA ARG A 88 2.28 3.63 -12.60
C ARG A 88 1.61 2.34 -12.17
N LEU A 89 1.95 1.23 -12.82
CA LEU A 89 1.39 -0.09 -12.50
C LEU A 89 1.75 -0.58 -11.09
N SER A 90 2.81 -0.06 -10.47
CA SER A 90 3.15 -0.36 -9.06
C SER A 90 2.06 0.08 -8.06
N HIS A 91 1.26 1.08 -8.40
CA HIS A 91 0.13 1.54 -7.60
C HIS A 91 -1.18 0.82 -7.92
N TYR A 92 -1.19 0.03 -8.99
CA TYR A 92 -2.37 -0.73 -9.39
C TYR A 92 -2.68 -1.83 -8.38
N GLY A 93 -3.97 -2.03 -8.09
CA GLY A 93 -4.44 -3.01 -7.10
C GLY A 93 -4.52 -2.49 -5.66
N ALA A 94 -4.39 -1.19 -5.42
CA ALA A 94 -4.55 -0.61 -4.07
C ALA A 94 -5.87 -0.99 -3.37
N GLY A 95 -6.97 -1.10 -4.13
CA GLY A 95 -8.28 -1.53 -3.62
C GLY A 95 -8.59 -3.01 -3.82
N PHE A 96 -7.62 -3.82 -4.27
CA PHE A 96 -7.90 -5.21 -4.64
C PHE A 96 -8.28 -6.07 -3.44
N ALA A 97 -7.65 -5.87 -2.28
CA ALA A 97 -8.00 -6.59 -1.06
C ALA A 97 -9.44 -6.30 -0.58
N ASP A 98 -9.89 -5.05 -0.69
CA ASP A 98 -11.26 -4.67 -0.32
C ASP A 98 -12.27 -5.25 -1.31
N PHE A 99 -11.94 -5.23 -2.61
CA PHE A 99 -12.72 -5.92 -3.62
C PHE A 99 -12.87 -7.42 -3.34
N LEU A 100 -11.78 -8.11 -2.96
CA LEU A 100 -11.84 -9.54 -2.59
C LEU A 100 -12.71 -9.78 -1.35
N ASP A 101 -12.69 -8.86 -0.39
CA ASP A 101 -13.55 -8.92 0.79
C ASP A 101 -15.04 -8.83 0.45
N ASP A 102 -15.40 -8.13 -0.62
CA ASP A 102 -16.80 -7.96 -1.02
C ASP A 102 -17.32 -9.11 -1.89
N LEU A 103 -16.45 -10.02 -2.34
CA LEU A 103 -16.86 -11.19 -3.12
C LEU A 103 -17.59 -12.23 -2.25
N PRO A 104 -18.88 -12.53 -2.51
CA PRO A 104 -19.63 -13.52 -1.73
C PRO A 104 -18.97 -14.92 -1.65
N PRO A 105 -18.34 -15.45 -2.73
CA PRO A 105 -17.66 -16.74 -2.65
C PRO A 105 -16.45 -16.77 -1.70
N LEU A 106 -15.89 -15.61 -1.34
CA LEU A 106 -14.76 -15.50 -0.40
C LEU A 106 -15.18 -15.21 1.03
N ALA A 107 -16.49 -15.22 1.34
CA ALA A 107 -16.98 -14.92 2.70
C ALA A 107 -16.36 -15.81 3.79
N GLY A 108 -16.10 -17.10 3.49
CA GLY A 108 -15.41 -18.04 4.39
C GLY A 108 -13.89 -18.00 4.31
N TYR A 109 -13.32 -17.20 3.40
CA TYR A 109 -11.89 -17.16 3.07
C TYR A 109 -11.31 -15.74 3.16
N ARG A 110 -11.92 -14.86 3.95
CA ARG A 110 -11.51 -13.44 4.10
C ARG A 110 -10.07 -13.25 4.61
N TYR A 111 -9.45 -14.29 5.16
CA TYR A 111 -8.01 -14.28 5.45
C TYR A 111 -7.15 -14.09 4.18
N ALA A 112 -7.66 -14.44 2.98
CA ALA A 112 -6.99 -14.17 1.72
C ALA A 112 -6.90 -12.65 1.43
N SER A 113 -7.92 -11.88 1.83
CA SER A 113 -7.91 -10.43 1.76
C SER A 113 -6.87 -9.83 2.71
N ASP A 114 -6.69 -10.39 3.91
CA ASP A 114 -5.64 -9.96 4.84
C ASP A 114 -4.24 -10.23 4.28
N VAL A 115 -4.02 -11.40 3.68
CA VAL A 115 -2.77 -11.70 2.96
C VAL A 115 -2.54 -10.70 1.81
N CYS A 116 -3.60 -10.38 1.05
CA CYS A 116 -3.53 -9.36 -0.01
C CYS A 116 -3.15 -7.97 0.54
N ARG A 117 -3.61 -7.60 1.74
CA ARG A 117 -3.24 -6.33 2.41
C ARG A 117 -1.77 -6.31 2.82
N LEU A 118 -1.24 -7.43 3.32
CA LEU A 118 0.17 -7.56 3.68
C LEU A 118 1.07 -7.42 2.44
N GLU A 119 0.72 -8.07 1.33
CA GLU A 119 1.41 -7.90 0.04
C GLU A 119 1.34 -6.46 -0.47
N ARG A 120 0.18 -5.81 -0.36
CA ARG A 120 0.03 -4.40 -0.73
C ARG A 120 0.93 -3.50 0.11
N ALA A 121 0.97 -3.70 1.42
CA ALA A 121 1.83 -2.92 2.31
C ALA A 121 3.32 -3.09 1.98
N ARG A 122 3.75 -4.31 1.59
CA ARG A 122 5.10 -4.55 1.09
C ARG A 122 5.42 -3.71 -0.15
N LEU A 123 4.50 -3.67 -1.12
CA LEU A 123 4.66 -2.86 -2.33
C LEU A 123 4.66 -1.35 -2.05
N ASP A 124 3.85 -0.89 -1.11
CA ASP A 124 3.75 0.53 -0.75
C ASP A 124 5.00 1.05 -0.04
N VAL A 125 5.63 0.21 0.76
CA VAL A 125 6.82 0.56 1.55
C VAL A 125 8.10 0.55 0.71
N GLY A 126 8.14 -0.25 -0.35
CA GLY A 126 9.26 -0.33 -1.30
C GLY A 126 9.75 1.04 -1.82
N PRO A 127 8.91 1.81 -2.53
CA PRO A 127 9.29 3.09 -3.12
C PRO A 127 9.19 4.28 -2.16
N ALA A 128 8.84 4.06 -0.89
CA ALA A 128 8.65 5.15 0.06
C ALA A 128 9.96 5.91 0.35
N ALA A 129 9.83 7.22 0.61
CA ALA A 129 10.95 8.11 0.88
C ALA A 129 11.85 7.61 2.02
N GLU A 130 13.15 7.84 1.88
CA GLU A 130 14.10 7.56 2.96
C GLU A 130 13.94 8.55 4.10
N ALA A 131 14.13 8.04 5.32
CA ALA A 131 14.23 8.85 6.52
C ALA A 131 15.24 8.19 7.46
N PRO A 132 16.08 8.96 8.16
CA PRO A 132 17.07 8.42 9.09
C PRO A 132 16.37 7.61 10.20
N VAL A 133 16.87 6.42 10.48
CA VAL A 133 16.34 5.58 11.55
C VAL A 133 16.69 6.20 12.90
N LEU A 134 15.71 6.32 13.78
CA LEU A 134 15.92 6.52 15.21
C LEU A 134 16.09 5.13 15.84
N ASP A 135 17.31 4.82 16.27
CA ASP A 135 17.63 3.58 16.99
C ASP A 135 17.77 3.83 18.50
N ALA A 136 17.93 2.75 19.26
CA ALA A 136 18.04 2.82 20.71
C ALA A 136 19.28 3.60 21.19
N THR A 137 20.38 3.55 20.44
CA THR A 137 21.62 4.26 20.78
C THR A 137 21.40 5.77 20.66
N ARG A 138 20.87 6.23 19.52
CA ARG A 138 20.55 7.64 19.29
C ARG A 138 19.55 8.18 20.30
N LEU A 139 18.54 7.37 20.64
CA LEU A 139 17.57 7.77 21.65
C LEU A 139 18.21 7.90 23.04
N ALA A 140 19.13 7.01 23.41
CA ALA A 140 19.82 7.04 24.69
C ALA A 140 20.82 8.20 24.82
N GLU A 141 21.40 8.64 23.70
CA GLU A 141 22.32 9.79 23.64
C GLU A 141 21.59 11.15 23.64
N HIS A 142 20.28 11.17 23.36
CA HIS A 142 19.51 12.41 23.32
C HIS A 142 19.38 13.03 24.72
N PRO A 143 19.61 14.35 24.90
CA PRO A 143 19.63 14.98 26.21
C PRO A 143 18.25 15.02 26.91
N ASP A 144 17.18 15.04 26.12
CA ASP A 144 15.80 14.98 26.62
C ASP A 144 14.93 14.10 25.69
N PRO A 145 15.01 12.77 25.81
CA PRO A 145 14.29 11.87 24.91
C PRO A 145 12.77 11.95 25.09
N ALA A 146 12.31 12.40 26.26
CA ALA A 146 10.88 12.55 26.52
C ALA A 146 10.25 13.65 25.67
N ARG A 147 10.99 14.73 25.38
CA ARG A 147 10.54 15.84 24.52
C ARG A 147 10.74 15.61 23.02
N LEU A 148 11.40 14.53 22.63
CA LEU A 148 11.69 14.24 21.23
C LEU A 148 10.39 14.00 20.44
N CYS A 149 10.20 14.72 19.34
CA CYS A 149 9.08 14.49 18.44
C CYS A 149 9.44 13.38 17.46
N VAL A 150 8.77 12.23 17.59
CA VAL A 150 9.06 11.03 16.81
C VAL A 150 7.86 10.69 15.93
N THR A 151 8.13 10.21 14.72
CA THR A 151 7.10 9.76 13.78
C THR A 151 7.49 8.44 13.14
N PRO A 152 6.53 7.61 12.70
CA PRO A 152 6.85 6.49 11.83
C PRO A 152 7.59 6.96 10.57
N ARG A 153 8.58 6.16 10.14
CA ARG A 153 9.28 6.39 8.87
C ARG A 153 8.29 6.29 7.70
N PRO A 154 8.51 7.04 6.60
CA PRO A 154 7.68 6.93 5.41
C PRO A 154 7.66 5.50 4.86
N ALA A 155 8.79 4.79 4.95
CA ALA A 155 8.94 3.37 4.59
C ALA A 155 8.47 2.43 5.72
N THR A 156 7.36 2.77 6.37
CA THR A 156 6.69 1.92 7.36
C THR A 156 5.18 2.00 7.22
N ARG A 157 4.49 0.85 7.21
CA ARG A 157 3.03 0.76 7.17
C ARG A 157 2.52 -0.24 8.19
N ARG A 158 1.44 0.12 8.89
CA ARG A 158 0.66 -0.81 9.72
C ARG A 158 -0.44 -1.46 8.89
N VAL A 159 -0.61 -2.77 9.04
CA VAL A 159 -1.71 -3.54 8.48
C VAL A 159 -2.45 -4.20 9.63
N ARG A 160 -3.78 -4.04 9.69
CA ARG A 160 -4.62 -4.75 10.65
C ARG A 160 -5.31 -5.90 9.93
N CYS A 161 -4.99 -7.12 10.34
CA CYS A 161 -5.62 -8.35 9.88
C CYS A 161 -6.76 -8.71 10.84
N ARG A 162 -7.83 -9.30 10.30
CA ARG A 162 -8.97 -9.85 11.05
C ARG A 162 -8.79 -11.33 11.40
N PHE A 163 -7.79 -11.95 10.78
CA PHE A 163 -7.41 -13.35 10.97
C PHE A 163 -5.95 -13.47 11.42
N ALA A 164 -5.65 -14.52 12.19
CA ALA A 164 -4.30 -14.84 12.66
C ALA A 164 -3.47 -15.45 11.52
N VAL A 165 -2.99 -14.60 10.61
CA VAL A 165 -2.34 -15.00 9.36
C VAL A 165 -0.84 -15.26 9.50
N GLY A 166 -0.20 -15.03 10.65
CA GLY A 166 1.24 -15.23 10.84
C GLY A 166 1.80 -16.58 10.40
N ALA A 167 1.23 -17.68 10.88
CA ALA A 167 1.68 -19.02 10.48
C ALA A 167 1.45 -19.28 8.98
N LEU A 168 0.35 -18.78 8.43
CA LEU A 168 0.06 -18.88 7.00
C LEU A 168 1.07 -18.10 6.17
N TRP A 169 1.34 -16.84 6.54
CA TRP A 169 2.29 -15.97 5.87
C TRP A 169 3.68 -16.60 5.80
N GLN A 170 4.18 -17.14 6.91
CA GLN A 170 5.48 -17.80 6.97
C GLN A 170 5.57 -19.06 6.10
N ARG A 171 4.46 -19.78 5.89
CA ARG A 171 4.41 -20.92 4.95
C ARG A 171 4.47 -20.44 3.50
N LEU A 172 3.72 -19.38 3.17
CA LEU A 172 3.70 -18.80 1.83
C LEU A 172 5.09 -18.25 1.44
N GLU A 173 5.78 -17.56 2.35
CA GLU A 173 7.16 -17.10 2.16
C GLU A 173 8.14 -18.25 1.85
N ARG A 174 7.90 -19.42 2.44
CA ARG A 174 8.72 -20.63 2.21
C ARG A 174 8.22 -21.48 1.03
N SER A 175 7.26 -20.96 0.25
CA SER A 175 6.62 -21.66 -0.86
C SER A 175 5.99 -23.00 -0.47
N GLU A 176 5.50 -23.11 0.76
CA GLU A 176 4.80 -24.30 1.26
C GLU A 176 3.30 -24.21 1.01
N ALA A 177 2.64 -25.38 1.01
CA ALA A 177 1.20 -25.44 0.91
C ALA A 177 0.52 -24.62 2.03
N PRO A 178 -0.56 -23.87 1.74
CA PRO A 178 -1.40 -23.27 2.77
C PRO A 178 -1.91 -24.37 3.73
N GLY A 179 -1.84 -24.14 5.04
CA GLY A 179 -2.38 -25.08 6.03
C GLY A 179 -3.90 -25.21 5.95
N GLU A 180 -4.48 -26.09 6.76
CA GLU A 180 -5.90 -26.43 6.68
C GLU A 180 -6.85 -25.39 7.29
N SER A 181 -6.37 -24.54 8.20
CA SER A 181 -7.22 -23.55 8.88
C SER A 181 -6.45 -22.31 9.31
N VAL A 182 -7.12 -21.15 9.18
CA VAL A 182 -6.69 -19.87 9.75
C VAL A 182 -7.74 -19.47 10.77
N ALA A 183 -7.32 -19.27 12.02
CA ALA A 183 -8.23 -18.86 13.09
C ALA A 183 -8.66 -17.40 12.88
N ALA A 184 -9.92 -17.11 13.21
CA ALA A 184 -10.35 -15.73 13.43
C ALA A 184 -9.58 -15.14 14.62
N GLY A 185 -9.15 -13.88 14.48
CA GLY A 185 -8.34 -13.22 15.49
C GLY A 185 -7.67 -12.00 14.90
N GLU A 186 -7.76 -10.87 15.59
CA GLU A 186 -7.13 -9.64 15.11
C GLU A 186 -5.62 -9.71 15.33
N GLU A 187 -4.86 -9.41 14.29
CA GLU A 187 -3.40 -9.39 14.32
C GLU A 187 -2.92 -8.10 13.64
N ASP A 188 -2.05 -7.35 14.31
CA ASP A 188 -1.43 -6.16 13.75
C ASP A 188 -0.06 -6.51 13.18
N TRP A 189 0.27 -5.91 12.04
CA TRP A 189 1.54 -6.10 11.34
C TRP A 189 2.17 -4.76 11.05
N LEU A 190 3.50 -4.74 11.07
CA LEU A 190 4.29 -3.66 10.51
C LEU A 190 5.07 -4.15 9.28
N ALA A 191 4.86 -3.49 8.16
CA ALA A 191 5.73 -3.55 6.98
C ALA A 191 6.80 -2.46 7.14
N VAL A 192 8.08 -2.84 7.20
CA VAL A 192 9.20 -1.90 7.38
C VAL A 192 10.29 -2.17 6.35
N ARG A 193 10.74 -1.13 5.64
CA ARG A 193 11.90 -1.24 4.73
C ARG A 193 13.20 -1.04 5.49
N ARG A 194 14.10 -2.02 5.34
CA ARG A 194 15.48 -2.01 5.84
C ARG A 194 16.43 -2.26 4.67
N GLY A 195 17.09 -1.20 4.22
CA GLY A 195 17.87 -1.24 2.98
C GLY A 195 16.97 -1.62 1.80
N GLU A 196 17.31 -2.72 1.13
CA GLU A 196 16.57 -3.24 -0.03
C GLU A 196 15.46 -4.25 0.33
N GLN A 197 15.34 -4.62 1.61
CA GLN A 197 14.38 -5.62 2.06
C GLN A 197 13.17 -4.97 2.75
N VAL A 198 11.98 -5.51 2.51
CA VAL A 198 10.76 -5.14 3.24
C VAL A 198 10.36 -6.29 4.15
N LEU A 199 10.48 -6.05 5.46
CA LEU A 199 10.10 -6.99 6.49
C LEU A 199 8.65 -6.78 6.88
N LEU A 200 7.88 -7.86 6.96
CA LEU A 200 6.54 -7.88 7.53
C LEU A 200 6.63 -8.63 8.86
N THR A 201 6.30 -7.95 9.95
CA THR A 201 6.42 -8.50 11.31
C THR A 201 5.11 -8.31 12.06
N PRO A 202 4.52 -9.36 12.64
CA PRO A 202 3.38 -9.21 13.53
C PRO A 202 3.83 -8.48 14.80
N VAL A 203 2.97 -7.63 15.33
CA VAL A 203 3.20 -6.85 16.55
C VAL A 203 2.00 -6.99 17.47
N ASP A 204 2.25 -6.88 18.78
CA ASP A 204 1.18 -6.89 19.76
C ASP A 204 0.34 -5.60 19.73
N ALA A 205 -0.79 -5.64 20.43
CA ALA A 205 -1.73 -4.53 20.49
C ALA A 205 -1.11 -3.26 21.12
N VAL A 206 -0.15 -3.41 22.04
CA VAL A 206 0.49 -2.28 22.74
C VAL A 206 1.44 -1.53 21.79
N THR A 207 2.26 -2.26 21.05
CA THR A 207 3.12 -1.75 19.98
C THR A 207 2.30 -1.08 18.89
N ALA A 208 1.19 -1.70 18.47
CA ALA A 208 0.28 -1.16 17.48
C ALA A 208 -0.40 0.15 17.97
N ALA A 209 -0.74 0.23 19.26
CA ALA A 209 -1.29 1.42 19.89
C ALA A 209 -0.27 2.57 19.95
N LEU A 210 0.97 2.28 20.37
CA LEU A 210 2.06 3.27 20.39
C LEU A 210 2.36 3.79 18.97
N TYR A 211 2.47 2.90 17.98
CA TYR A 211 2.63 3.27 16.58
C TYR A 211 1.51 4.21 16.10
N GLY A 212 0.26 3.88 16.45
CA GLY A 212 -0.92 4.68 16.09
C GLY A 212 -0.87 6.10 16.68
N ARG A 213 -0.40 6.24 17.93
CA ARG A 213 -0.21 7.54 18.58
C ARG A 213 0.89 8.37 17.92
N LEU A 214 2.05 7.77 17.65
CA LEU A 214 3.18 8.44 17.01
C LEU A 214 2.88 8.86 15.55
N ARG A 215 1.98 8.14 14.87
CA ARG A 215 1.51 8.48 13.52
C ARG A 215 0.58 9.70 13.49
N ALA A 216 -0.08 10.04 14.59
CA ALA A 216 -1.07 11.12 14.59
C ALA A 216 -0.43 12.46 14.20
N PRO A 217 -1.13 13.33 13.45
CA PRO A 217 -0.58 14.58 12.87
C PRO A 217 -0.34 15.71 13.89
N ARG A 218 -0.07 15.40 15.16
CA ARG A 218 0.31 16.37 16.19
C ARG A 218 1.76 16.15 16.59
N ASP A 219 2.46 17.22 16.98
CA ASP A 219 3.79 17.21 17.61
C ASP A 219 3.73 16.55 18.99
N THR A 220 3.36 15.27 18.99
CA THR A 220 3.28 14.43 20.17
C THR A 220 4.70 14.08 20.54
N ALA A 221 5.14 14.57 21.69
CA ALA A 221 6.43 14.19 22.23
C ALA A 221 6.42 12.69 22.57
N LEU A 222 7.57 12.04 22.43
CA LEU A 222 7.72 10.62 22.71
C LEU A 222 7.27 10.28 24.14
N GLY A 223 7.59 11.12 25.11
CA GLY A 223 7.17 10.98 26.50
C GLY A 223 5.65 10.96 26.66
N ASP A 224 4.92 11.84 25.97
CA ASP A 224 3.46 11.88 26.04
C ASP A 224 2.83 10.64 25.43
N ALA A 225 3.36 10.18 24.28
CA ALA A 225 2.90 8.96 23.64
C ALA A 225 3.12 7.73 24.54
N LEU A 226 4.29 7.64 25.19
CA LEU A 226 4.62 6.56 26.10
C LEU A 226 3.77 6.61 27.38
N ALA A 227 3.62 7.78 27.99
CA ALA A 227 2.81 7.96 29.19
C ALA A 227 1.37 7.50 28.95
N ALA A 228 0.79 7.89 27.81
CA ALA A 228 -0.58 7.51 27.47
C ALA A 228 -0.73 6.00 27.18
N VAL A 229 0.31 5.32 26.71
CA VAL A 229 0.30 3.85 26.52
C VAL A 229 0.53 3.15 27.86
N ALA A 230 1.44 3.68 28.69
CA ALA A 230 1.73 3.17 30.02
C ALA A 230 0.52 3.27 30.96
N GLU A 231 -0.27 4.32 30.87
CA GLU A 231 -1.53 4.46 31.63
C GLU A 231 -2.52 3.34 31.31
N ALA A 232 -2.59 2.90 30.05
CA ALA A 232 -3.53 1.88 29.61
C ALA A 232 -3.01 0.43 29.76
N HIS A 233 -1.69 0.23 29.66
CA HIS A 233 -1.08 -1.11 29.52
C HIS A 233 0.09 -1.38 30.48
N GLY A 234 0.51 -0.40 31.28
CA GLY A 234 1.66 -0.48 32.18
C GLY A 234 2.97 0.03 31.55
N GLU A 235 3.87 0.55 32.40
CA GLU A 235 5.16 1.14 31.98
C GLU A 235 6.06 0.12 31.27
N THR A 236 6.15 -1.11 31.78
CA THR A 236 6.95 -2.17 31.16
C THR A 236 6.49 -2.47 29.74
N ALA A 237 5.17 -2.61 29.53
CA ALA A 237 4.61 -2.88 28.20
C ALA A 237 4.84 -1.71 27.23
N ALA A 238 4.75 -0.47 27.71
CA ALA A 238 5.07 0.71 26.90
C ALA A 238 6.55 0.74 26.50
N GLY A 239 7.46 0.38 27.41
CA GLY A 239 8.89 0.24 27.14
C GLY A 239 9.21 -0.86 26.13
N GLU A 240 8.59 -2.03 26.25
CA GLU A 240 8.73 -3.15 25.31
C GLU A 240 8.20 -2.80 23.91
N ALA A 241 7.06 -2.10 23.85
CA ALA A 241 6.50 -1.57 22.61
C ALA A 241 7.46 -0.60 21.91
N LEU A 242 8.07 0.33 22.66
CA LEU A 242 9.08 1.24 22.12
C LEU A 242 10.31 0.47 21.61
N GLY A 243 10.82 -0.47 22.43
CA GLY A 243 11.93 -1.33 22.08
C GLY A 243 11.68 -2.08 20.77
N THR A 244 10.45 -2.57 20.58
CA THR A 244 10.02 -3.24 19.34
C THR A 244 10.05 -2.28 18.15
N LEU A 245 9.49 -1.07 18.27
CA LEU A 245 9.48 -0.09 17.17
C LEU A 245 10.89 0.37 16.77
N LEU A 246 11.76 0.63 17.75
CA LEU A 246 13.18 0.96 17.52
C LEU A 246 13.91 -0.23 16.91
N GLY A 247 13.70 -1.43 17.47
CA GLY A 247 14.27 -2.69 17.01
C GLY A 247 13.84 -3.11 15.62
N LEU A 248 12.69 -2.61 15.13
CA LEU A 248 12.21 -2.72 13.75
C LEU A 248 12.70 -1.58 12.84
N GLY A 249 13.28 -0.51 13.40
CA GLY A 249 13.70 0.66 12.63
C GLY A 249 12.52 1.38 11.98
N ALA A 250 11.38 1.38 12.68
CA ALA A 250 10.11 1.91 12.22
C ALA A 250 9.97 3.42 12.44
N LEU A 251 10.86 4.04 13.22
CA LEU A 251 10.75 5.41 13.70
C LEU A 251 11.86 6.31 13.16
N CYS A 252 11.55 7.59 13.01
CA CYS A 252 12.49 8.66 12.75
C CYS A 252 12.10 9.93 13.52
N GLU A 253 13.07 10.82 13.70
CA GLU A 253 12.81 12.14 14.24
C GLU A 253 11.97 12.96 13.25
N ARG A 254 10.94 13.63 13.78
CA ARG A 254 10.15 14.56 13.00
C ARG A 254 10.93 15.87 12.88
N HIS A 255 11.43 16.15 11.69
CA HIS A 255 11.96 17.46 11.37
C HIS A 255 10.77 18.35 10.98
N ALA A 256 10.71 19.57 11.52
CA ALA A 256 9.82 20.58 10.96
C ALA A 256 10.17 20.72 9.48
N ALA A 257 9.15 20.78 8.61
CA ALA A 257 9.40 21.22 7.25
C ALA A 257 10.08 22.59 7.34
N PRO A 258 11.09 22.91 6.50
CA PRO A 258 11.55 24.28 6.41
C PRO A 258 10.33 25.14 6.08
N ASP A 259 10.07 26.17 6.90
CA ASP A 259 9.07 27.18 6.61
C ASP A 259 9.32 27.71 5.20
N ASP A 260 8.38 27.51 4.28
CA ASP A 260 8.34 28.19 2.97
C ASP A 260 7.97 29.67 3.19
N ASP A 261 8.77 30.37 3.98
CA ASP A 261 8.65 31.79 4.30
C ASP A 261 9.99 32.48 4.02
N GLU A 262 10.50 32.33 2.80
CA GLU A 262 11.36 33.37 2.22
C GLU A 262 10.46 34.39 1.50
N PRO A 263 10.34 35.63 2.01
CA PRO A 263 9.64 36.68 1.32
C PRO A 263 10.39 36.98 0.02
N ASN A 264 9.67 36.89 -1.10
CA ASN A 264 10.11 37.33 -2.42
C ASN A 264 10.40 38.85 -2.38
N GLU A 265 11.61 39.21 -2.00
CA GLU A 265 12.11 40.58 -2.00
C GLU A 265 13.21 40.72 -3.06
N GLU A 266 12.80 40.81 -4.33
CA GLU A 266 13.44 41.71 -5.29
C GLU A 266 12.55 41.96 -6.50
N ALA A 267 11.69 42.98 -6.36
CA ALA A 267 11.06 43.66 -7.48
C ALA A 267 11.74 45.02 -7.69
N ALA A 268 12.67 45.05 -8.64
CA ALA A 268 13.04 46.19 -9.49
C ALA A 268 13.67 47.42 -8.79
N PRO A 269 14.19 48.44 -9.50
CA PRO A 269 13.90 48.87 -10.88
C PRO A 269 14.86 48.38 -11.98
#